data_AF-A0A7S3AH13-F1
#
_entry.id   AF-A0A7S3AH13-F1
#
_cell.length_a   1.000
_cell.length_b   1.000
_cell.length_c   1.000
_cell.angle_alpha   90.00
_cell.angle_beta   90.00
_cell.angle_gamma   90.00
#
_symmetry.space_group_name_H-M   'P 1'
#
loop_
_entity.id
_entity.type
_entity.pdbx_description
1 polymer ?
#
loop_
_entity_poly.entity_id
_entity_poly.type
_entity_poly.pdbx_seq_one_letter_code
_entity_poly.pdbx_strand_id
1 'polypeptide(L)'
;TATHTAAHTATPTSGSTTQLISLYRGWTWLSFNLEPPDVSISVVLQLSSLQGGDQVKNQFDFTEYYAGFGFYGTLSTMSADVMFAVKLASAATLTVTGAPVALPKSITLYRGWTWLPCPYQSSVSLADSAPTFVASSGSSYSAGDQLKSQFEFAEYYAGY
;
A
#
# COMPACT_ATOMS: atom_id res chain seq x y z
N THR A 1 -7.27 -11.23 -49.41
CA THR A 1 -8.15 -12.04 -48.55
C THR A 1 -7.67 -11.92 -47.13
N ALA A 2 -8.50 -11.37 -46.24
CA ALA A 2 -8.18 -11.17 -44.84
C ALA A 2 -8.17 -12.50 -44.08
N THR A 3 -7.35 -12.63 -43.04
CA THR A 3 -7.74 -13.39 -41.85
C THR A 3 -7.12 -12.74 -40.63
N HIS A 4 -8.01 -12.19 -39.80
CA HIS A 4 -7.72 -11.71 -38.45
C HIS A 4 -7.36 -12.89 -37.57
N THR A 5 -6.33 -12.74 -36.74
CA THR A 5 -6.20 -13.54 -35.52
C THR A 5 -6.20 -12.57 -34.36
N ALA A 6 -7.40 -12.26 -33.88
CA ALA A 6 -7.57 -11.65 -32.57
C ALA A 6 -7.22 -12.74 -31.54
N ALA A 7 -6.06 -12.62 -30.91
CA ALA A 7 -5.81 -13.34 -29.67
C ALA A 7 -6.77 -12.76 -28.63
N HIS A 8 -7.83 -13.50 -28.31
CA HIS A 8 -8.58 -13.28 -27.09
C HIS A 8 -7.65 -13.64 -25.93
N THR A 9 -6.88 -12.66 -25.46
CA THR A 9 -6.35 -12.74 -24.11
C THR A 9 -7.58 -12.64 -23.21
N ALA A 10 -7.92 -13.74 -22.57
CA ALA A 10 -8.94 -13.76 -21.54
C ALA A 10 -8.52 -12.72 -20.49
N THR A 11 -9.24 -11.61 -20.40
CA THR A 11 -9.22 -10.77 -19.21
C THR A 11 -9.64 -11.69 -18.07
N PRO A 12 -8.82 -11.94 -17.04
CA PRO A 12 -9.36 -12.56 -15.86
C PRO A 12 -10.41 -11.57 -15.34
N THR A 13 -11.69 -11.93 -15.43
CA THR A 13 -12.74 -11.29 -14.63
C THR A 13 -12.39 -11.61 -13.18
N SER A 14 -11.47 -10.84 -12.62
CA SER A 14 -11.10 -10.91 -11.23
C SER A 14 -12.31 -10.37 -10.47
N GLY A 15 -12.99 -11.26 -9.76
CA GLY A 15 -14.12 -10.87 -8.91
C GLY A 15 -13.65 -9.76 -7.97
N SER A 16 -14.32 -8.62 -8.03
CA SER A 16 -14.12 -7.56 -7.05
C SER A 16 -14.49 -8.11 -5.67
N THR A 17 -13.66 -7.85 -4.68
CA THR A 17 -13.88 -8.23 -3.28
C THR A 17 -13.69 -7.02 -2.38
N THR A 18 -13.89 -7.17 -1.08
CA THR A 18 -13.84 -6.09 -0.10
C THR A 18 -12.83 -6.38 1.00
N GLN A 19 -11.96 -5.41 1.26
CA GLN A 19 -11.02 -5.37 2.38
C GLN A 19 -11.57 -4.39 3.43
N LEU A 20 -11.69 -4.86 4.67
CA LEU A 20 -12.04 -4.02 5.83
C LEU A 20 -10.79 -3.77 6.66
N ILE A 21 -10.49 -2.50 6.93
CA ILE A 21 -9.26 -2.09 7.62
C ILE A 21 -9.62 -1.18 8.79
N SER A 22 -9.26 -1.59 10.00
CA SER A 22 -9.45 -0.75 11.19
C SER A 22 -8.40 0.36 11.25
N LEU A 23 -8.87 1.61 11.24
CA LEU A 23 -8.07 2.81 11.46
C LEU A 23 -8.32 3.32 12.87
N TYR A 24 -7.26 3.55 13.63
CA TYR A 24 -7.36 3.98 15.02
C TYR A 24 -7.28 5.50 15.12
N ARG A 25 -7.70 6.03 16.27
CA ARG A 25 -7.39 7.42 16.63
C ARG A 25 -5.88 7.59 16.73
N GLY A 26 -5.34 8.64 16.13
CA GLY A 26 -3.90 8.82 15.97
C GLY A 26 -3.40 8.14 14.69
N TRP A 27 -2.13 7.71 14.69
CA TRP A 27 -1.48 7.15 13.51
C TRP A 27 -1.74 5.64 13.35
N THR A 28 -2.18 5.26 12.15
CA THR A 28 -2.27 3.88 11.68
C THR A 28 -1.47 3.72 10.41
N TRP A 29 -0.61 2.69 10.37
CA TRP A 29 0.05 2.27 9.13
C TRP A 29 -0.93 1.47 8.27
N LEU A 30 -0.92 1.72 6.97
CA LEU A 30 -1.93 1.23 6.03
C LEU A 30 -1.26 0.75 4.74
N SER A 31 -1.67 -0.43 4.28
CA SER A 31 -1.44 -0.93 2.93
C SER A 31 -2.67 -1.70 2.44
N PHE A 32 -2.81 -1.80 1.12
CA PHE A 32 -3.94 -2.50 0.51
C PHE A 32 -3.51 -3.84 -0.07
N ASN A 33 -4.36 -4.85 0.08
CA ASN A 33 -4.22 -6.10 -0.66
C ASN A 33 -5.16 -6.15 -1.88
N LEU A 34 -6.01 -5.15 -2.05
CA LEU A 34 -6.86 -4.93 -3.23
C LEU A 34 -6.45 -3.65 -3.96
N GLU A 35 -6.61 -3.66 -5.28
CA GLU A 35 -6.48 -2.47 -6.12
C GLU A 35 -7.89 -1.93 -6.43
N PRO A 36 -8.27 -0.76 -5.87
CA PRO A 36 -9.55 -0.14 -6.19
C PRO A 36 -9.53 0.39 -7.64
N PRO A 37 -10.69 0.43 -8.33
CA PRO A 37 -10.77 0.94 -9.70
C PRO A 37 -10.50 2.45 -9.80
N ASP A 38 -10.75 3.19 -8.70
CA ASP A 38 -10.41 4.60 -8.55
C ASP A 38 -9.56 4.77 -7.29
N VAL A 39 -8.31 5.17 -7.50
CA VAL A 39 -7.32 5.36 -6.45
C VAL A 39 -7.32 6.78 -5.89
N SER A 40 -8.22 7.66 -6.32
CA SER A 40 -8.29 9.04 -5.82
C SER A 40 -8.52 9.05 -4.30
N ILE A 41 -7.78 9.87 -3.57
CA ILE A 41 -7.86 9.89 -2.09
C ILE A 41 -9.28 10.22 -1.58
N SER A 42 -10.00 11.08 -2.30
CA SER A 42 -11.39 11.43 -2.01
C SER A 42 -12.39 10.29 -2.27
N VAL A 43 -11.99 9.25 -2.99
CA VAL A 43 -12.79 8.06 -3.28
C VAL A 43 -12.40 6.92 -2.35
N VAL A 44 -11.10 6.69 -2.17
CA VAL A 44 -10.60 5.64 -1.28
C VAL A 44 -10.91 5.97 0.18
N LEU A 45 -10.60 7.19 0.65
CA LEU A 45 -10.77 7.57 2.05
C LEU A 45 -12.11 8.26 2.33
N GLN A 46 -13.22 7.63 1.90
CA GLN A 46 -14.59 8.13 2.14
C GLN A 46 -15.11 7.74 3.53
N LEU A 47 -14.52 8.30 4.58
CA LEU A 47 -14.97 8.07 5.95
C LEU A 47 -15.96 9.16 6.37
N SER A 48 -17.11 8.77 6.90
CA SER A 48 -18.11 9.69 7.46
C SER A 48 -17.63 10.40 8.73
N SER A 49 -16.56 9.90 9.35
CA SER A 49 -15.97 10.41 10.58
C SER A 49 -14.79 11.35 10.36
N LEU A 50 -14.49 11.76 9.11
CA LEU A 50 -13.38 12.70 8.84
C LEU A 50 -13.59 14.03 9.56
N GLN A 51 -12.52 14.53 10.16
CA GLN A 51 -12.47 15.81 10.87
C GLN A 51 -11.36 16.68 10.31
N GLY A 52 -11.52 18.00 10.44
CA GLY A 52 -10.47 18.94 10.06
C GLY A 52 -9.14 18.60 10.76
N GLY A 53 -8.07 18.49 9.97
CA GLY A 53 -6.74 18.11 10.47
C GLY A 53 -6.44 16.60 10.44
N ASP A 54 -7.35 15.75 9.95
CA ASP A 54 -7.03 14.36 9.62
C ASP A 54 -6.03 14.33 8.45
N GLN A 55 -5.03 13.45 8.53
CA GLN A 55 -3.89 13.47 7.59
C GLN A 55 -3.66 12.09 6.97
N VAL A 56 -3.19 12.09 5.73
CA VAL A 56 -2.64 10.91 5.07
C VAL A 56 -1.25 11.24 4.57
N LYS A 57 -0.31 10.32 4.76
CA LYS A 57 1.06 10.45 4.28
C LYS A 57 1.47 9.19 3.55
N ASN A 58 2.30 9.34 2.53
CA ASN A 58 3.20 8.27 2.10
C ASN A 58 4.65 8.69 2.43
N GLN A 59 5.64 8.01 1.86
CA GLN A 59 7.05 8.30 2.12
C GLN A 59 7.50 9.72 1.69
N PHE A 60 6.86 10.32 0.68
CA PHE A 60 7.29 11.58 0.06
C PHE A 60 6.25 12.70 0.11
N ASP A 61 4.98 12.35 0.23
CA ASP A 61 3.84 13.21 0.07
C ASP A 61 2.89 13.14 1.27
N PHE A 62 2.08 14.17 1.40
CA PHE A 62 1.02 14.22 2.39
C PHE A 62 -0.21 14.95 1.86
N THR A 63 -1.34 14.72 2.53
CA THR A 63 -2.53 15.54 2.41
C THR A 63 -3.22 15.67 3.76
N GLU A 64 -3.96 16.76 3.93
CA GLU A 64 -4.75 17.04 5.12
C GLU A 64 -6.20 17.30 4.73
N TYR A 65 -7.13 16.78 5.52
CA TYR A 65 -8.55 17.02 5.34
C TYR A 65 -8.94 18.35 5.97
N TYR A 66 -9.55 19.22 5.17
CA TYR A 66 -10.16 20.47 5.60
C TYR A 66 -11.68 20.30 5.61
N ALA A 67 -12.29 20.44 6.77
CA ALA A 67 -13.73 20.26 6.95
C ALA A 67 -14.52 21.18 6.01
N GLY A 68 -15.43 20.59 5.22
CA GLY A 68 -16.24 21.31 4.22
C GLY A 68 -15.55 21.55 2.87
N PHE A 69 -14.26 21.25 2.72
CA PHE A 69 -13.50 21.46 1.47
C PHE A 69 -12.91 20.17 0.90
N GLY A 70 -12.46 19.24 1.75
CA GLY A 70 -11.83 17.99 1.34
C GLY A 70 -10.31 17.97 1.58
N PHE A 71 -9.63 17.05 0.89
CA PHE A 71 -8.19 16.83 1.04
C PHE A 71 -7.35 17.86 0.26
N TYR A 72 -6.34 18.42 0.92
CA TYR A 72 -5.36 19.33 0.33
C TYR A 72 -3.93 18.93 0.70
N GLY A 73 -3.09 18.80 -0.31
CA GLY A 73 -1.67 18.49 -0.18
C GLY A 73 -1.08 17.96 -1.49
N THR A 74 0.12 17.40 -1.42
CA THR A 74 0.80 16.80 -2.58
C THR A 74 0.31 15.37 -2.86
N LEU A 75 -0.27 14.69 -1.85
CA LEU A 75 -0.82 13.35 -2.00
C LEU A 75 -2.26 13.40 -2.52
N SER A 76 -2.50 12.87 -3.72
CA SER A 76 -3.82 12.83 -4.36
C SER A 76 -4.38 11.43 -4.56
N THR A 77 -3.56 10.38 -4.41
CA THR A 77 -3.94 8.99 -4.67
C THR A 77 -3.54 8.03 -3.55
N MET A 78 -4.26 6.91 -3.46
CA MET A 78 -4.06 5.80 -2.53
C MET A 78 -4.20 4.46 -3.28
N SER A 79 -3.11 3.98 -3.88
CA SER A 79 -3.05 2.67 -4.57
C SER A 79 -2.33 1.61 -3.74
N ALA A 80 -2.41 0.34 -4.15
CA ALA A 80 -1.76 -0.75 -3.40
C ALA A 80 -0.22 -0.80 -3.59
N ASP A 81 0.34 0.04 -4.46
CA ASP A 81 1.78 0.17 -4.74
C ASP A 81 2.54 0.86 -3.61
N VAL A 82 1.81 1.57 -2.74
CA VAL A 82 2.37 2.47 -1.76
C VAL A 82 1.85 2.12 -0.37
N MET A 83 2.72 2.26 0.62
CA MET A 83 2.34 2.19 2.03
C MET A 83 2.05 3.60 2.54
N PHE A 84 1.01 3.72 3.37
CA PHE A 84 0.55 4.98 3.92
C PHE A 84 0.61 4.99 5.44
N ALA A 85 0.64 6.19 6.01
CA ALA A 85 0.31 6.45 7.40
C ALA A 85 -0.90 7.39 7.43
N VAL A 86 -1.99 6.96 8.06
CA VAL A 86 -3.22 7.73 8.22
C VAL A 86 -3.33 8.19 9.67
N LYS A 87 -3.59 9.47 9.88
CA LYS A 87 -3.84 10.06 11.19
C LYS A 87 -5.29 10.51 11.29
N LEU A 88 -6.07 9.89 12.17
CA LEU A 88 -7.46 10.28 12.39
C LEU A 88 -7.69 10.82 13.80
N ALA A 89 -8.55 11.83 13.91
CA ALA A 89 -9.06 12.34 15.18
C ALA A 89 -10.04 11.37 15.85
N SER A 90 -10.77 10.58 15.05
CA SER A 90 -11.67 9.51 15.48
C SER A 90 -11.35 8.20 14.77
N ALA A 91 -11.39 7.09 15.48
CA ALA A 91 -11.25 5.76 14.88
C ALA A 91 -12.37 5.50 13.86
N ALA A 92 -12.08 4.68 12.86
CA ALA A 92 -12.99 4.33 11.78
C ALA A 92 -12.63 2.96 11.17
N THR A 93 -13.55 2.37 10.41
CA THR A 93 -13.25 1.24 9.54
C THR A 93 -13.26 1.72 8.10
N LEU A 94 -12.13 1.56 7.42
CA LEU A 94 -11.99 1.80 6.00
C LEU A 94 -12.44 0.56 5.22
N THR A 95 -13.31 0.77 4.23
CA THR A 95 -13.78 -0.27 3.31
C THR A 95 -13.18 0.00 1.94
N VAL A 96 -12.36 -0.92 1.44
CA VAL A 96 -11.78 -0.85 0.09
C VAL A 96 -12.35 -1.98 -0.74
N THR A 97 -12.90 -1.67 -1.91
CA THR A 97 -13.43 -2.66 -2.85
C THR A 97 -12.63 -2.60 -4.15
N GLY A 98 -12.18 -3.75 -4.62
CA GLY A 98 -11.29 -3.84 -5.76
C GLY A 98 -10.91 -5.26 -6.14
N ALA A 99 -10.07 -5.40 -7.15
CA ALA A 99 -9.51 -6.68 -7.53
C ALA A 99 -8.32 -7.03 -6.61
N PRO A 100 -8.05 -8.31 -6.31
CA PRO A 100 -6.82 -8.71 -5.65
C PRO A 100 -5.58 -8.15 -6.37
N VAL A 101 -4.63 -7.61 -5.62
CA VAL A 101 -3.38 -7.10 -6.18
C VAL A 101 -2.62 -8.24 -6.86
N ALA A 102 -2.26 -8.04 -8.12
CA ALA A 102 -1.44 -9.00 -8.86
C ALA A 102 0.01 -8.99 -8.34
N LEU A 103 0.57 -10.19 -8.13
CA LEU A 103 1.95 -10.39 -7.69
C LEU A 103 2.75 -11.23 -8.71
N PRO A 104 4.07 -11.05 -8.81
CA PRO A 104 4.90 -10.13 -8.01
C PRO A 104 4.72 -8.66 -8.42
N LYS A 105 4.98 -7.74 -7.48
CA LYS A 105 5.00 -6.30 -7.72
C LYS A 105 6.43 -5.76 -7.52
N SER A 106 6.88 -4.91 -8.44
CA SER A 106 8.18 -4.24 -8.34
C SER A 106 8.05 -2.96 -7.53
N ILE A 107 9.01 -2.71 -6.65
CA ILE A 107 9.11 -1.49 -5.85
C ILE A 107 10.53 -0.92 -5.93
N THR A 108 10.65 0.40 -5.77
CA THR A 108 11.96 1.06 -5.66
C THR A 108 12.36 1.14 -4.20
N LEU A 109 13.55 0.66 -3.88
CA LEU A 109 14.15 0.84 -2.56
C LEU A 109 15.00 2.11 -2.53
N TYR A 110 14.88 2.87 -1.45
CA TYR A 110 15.64 4.08 -1.19
C TYR A 110 16.68 3.83 -0.11
N ARG A 111 17.77 4.59 -0.16
CA ARG A 111 18.78 4.55 0.91
C ARG A 111 18.14 5.00 2.23
N GLY A 112 18.27 4.18 3.27
CA GLY A 112 17.62 4.39 4.57
C GLY A 112 16.28 3.65 4.64
N TRP A 113 15.30 4.21 5.35
CA TRP A 113 13.98 3.59 5.46
C TRP A 113 13.21 3.70 4.14
N THR A 114 12.73 2.57 3.65
CA THR A 114 11.72 2.47 2.59
C THR A 114 10.43 1.97 3.19
N TRP A 115 9.30 2.58 2.86
CA TRP A 115 7.98 2.12 3.31
C TRP A 115 7.48 1.04 2.36
N LEU A 116 7.26 -0.17 2.87
CA LEU A 116 6.95 -1.34 2.06
C LEU A 116 5.45 -1.67 2.14
N PRO A 117 4.71 -1.67 1.01
CA PRO A 117 3.34 -2.15 1.02
C PRO A 117 3.28 -3.66 1.33
N CYS A 118 2.20 -4.10 1.97
CA CYS A 118 1.91 -5.52 2.17
C CYS A 118 0.66 -5.92 1.35
N PRO A 119 0.82 -6.27 0.06
CA PRO A 119 -0.29 -6.54 -0.87
C PRO A 119 -0.85 -7.96 -0.82
N TYR A 120 -0.46 -8.77 0.16
CA TYR A 120 -0.81 -10.20 0.19
C TYR A 120 -2.25 -10.45 0.65
N GLN A 121 -2.95 -11.37 -0.03
CA GLN A 121 -4.33 -11.76 0.30
C GLN A 121 -4.44 -12.61 1.56
N SER A 122 -3.36 -13.29 1.93
CA SER A 122 -3.26 -14.13 3.13
C SER A 122 -1.93 -13.88 3.83
N SER A 123 -1.81 -14.31 5.08
CA SER A 123 -0.55 -14.25 5.82
C SER A 123 0.54 -15.03 5.07
N VAL A 124 1.69 -14.40 4.89
CA VAL A 124 2.89 -14.97 4.28
C VAL A 124 4.04 -14.82 5.25
N SER A 125 5.01 -15.74 5.20
CA SER A 125 6.20 -15.62 6.03
C SER A 125 7.03 -14.41 5.58
N LEU A 126 7.84 -13.86 6.48
CA LEU A 126 8.78 -12.80 6.10
C LEU A 126 9.77 -13.29 5.02
N ALA A 127 10.21 -14.54 5.10
CA ALA A 127 11.14 -15.11 4.11
C ALA A 127 10.55 -15.16 2.70
N ASP A 128 9.24 -15.46 2.58
CA ASP A 128 8.56 -15.54 1.29
C ASP A 128 8.11 -14.17 0.75
N SER A 129 8.00 -13.17 1.63
CA SER A 129 7.46 -11.84 1.30
C SER A 129 8.49 -10.72 1.27
N ALA A 130 9.70 -10.96 1.80
CA ALA A 130 10.77 -10.00 1.76
C ALA A 130 11.11 -9.63 0.30
N PRO A 131 11.24 -8.33 -0.04
CA PRO A 131 11.58 -7.94 -1.39
C PRO A 131 12.94 -8.52 -1.79
N THR A 132 13.00 -9.15 -2.96
CA THR A 132 14.26 -9.57 -3.57
C THR A 132 14.82 -8.41 -4.39
N PHE A 133 16.05 -7.98 -4.12
CA PHE A 133 16.70 -6.91 -4.86
C PHE A 133 18.20 -7.16 -4.98
N VAL A 134 18.82 -6.52 -5.97
CA VAL A 134 20.27 -6.43 -6.12
C VAL A 134 20.62 -4.95 -5.99
N ALA A 135 21.34 -4.60 -4.93
CA ALA A 135 21.84 -3.25 -4.73
C ALA A 135 22.86 -2.88 -5.83
N SER A 136 23.15 -1.60 -5.99
CA SER A 136 24.18 -1.13 -6.94
C SER A 136 25.58 -1.69 -6.65
N SER A 137 25.83 -2.16 -5.43
CA SER A 137 27.03 -2.89 -5.02
C SER A 137 27.06 -4.36 -5.47
N GLY A 138 26.02 -4.85 -6.13
CA GLY A 138 25.87 -6.25 -6.52
C GLY A 138 25.44 -7.20 -5.40
N SER A 139 25.21 -6.68 -4.18
CA SER A 139 24.76 -7.46 -3.02
C SER A 139 23.24 -7.35 -2.82
N SER A 140 22.62 -8.35 -2.21
CA SER A 140 21.25 -8.27 -1.69
C SER A 140 21.26 -7.64 -0.29
N TYR A 141 20.43 -8.14 0.64
CA TYR A 141 20.46 -7.75 2.04
C TYR A 141 21.89 -7.80 2.62
N SER A 142 22.22 -6.79 3.43
CA SER A 142 23.46 -6.69 4.18
C SER A 142 23.19 -6.89 5.66
N ALA A 143 24.16 -7.46 6.38
CA ALA A 143 24.03 -7.65 7.83
C ALA A 143 23.68 -6.32 8.53
N GLY A 144 22.60 -6.32 9.32
CA GLY A 144 22.05 -5.13 9.96
C GLY A 144 20.90 -4.45 9.22
N ASP A 145 20.50 -4.91 8.03
CA ASP A 145 19.28 -4.42 7.37
C ASP A 145 18.06 -4.77 8.22
N GLN A 146 17.20 -3.77 8.46
CA GLN A 146 16.04 -3.91 9.34
C GLN A 146 14.72 -3.83 8.58
N LEU A 147 13.78 -4.69 8.93
CA LEU A 147 12.37 -4.58 8.56
C LEU A 147 11.55 -4.27 9.83
N LYS A 148 10.62 -3.31 9.75
CA LYS A 148 9.78 -2.91 10.88
C LYS A 148 8.32 -2.90 10.49
N SER A 149 7.48 -3.37 11.41
CA SER A 149 6.04 -3.17 11.39
C SER A 149 5.64 -2.18 12.49
N GLN A 150 4.34 -2.00 12.71
CA GLN A 150 3.85 -1.17 13.82
C GLN A 150 4.19 -1.77 15.20
N PHE A 151 4.41 -3.09 15.30
CA PHE A 151 4.54 -3.81 16.56
C PHE A 151 5.84 -4.61 16.69
N GLU A 152 6.48 -4.94 15.58
CA GLU A 152 7.58 -5.89 15.53
C GLU A 152 8.70 -5.40 14.61
N PHE A 153 9.86 -6.03 14.70
CA PHE A 153 10.96 -5.81 13.79
C PHE A 153 11.71 -7.11 13.52
N ALA A 154 12.40 -7.15 12.38
CA ALA A 154 13.36 -8.18 12.01
C ALA A 154 14.67 -7.50 11.59
N GLU A 155 15.78 -8.20 11.77
CA GLU A 155 17.10 -7.76 11.33
C GLU A 155 17.77 -8.90 10.58
N TYR A 156 18.37 -8.59 9.43
CA TYR A 156 19.06 -9.56 8.62
C TYR A 156 20.46 -9.84 9.17
N TYR A 157 20.77 -11.13 9.35
CA TYR A 157 22.10 -11.63 9.72
C TYR A 157 22.65 -12.48 8.59
N ALA A 158 23.85 -12.17 8.11
CA ALA A 158 24.46 -12.95 7.06
C ALA A 158 24.68 -14.40 7.51
N GLY A 159 24.12 -15.35 6.76
CA GLY A 159 24.23 -16.79 7.03
C GLY A 159 23.13 -17.40 7.90
N TYR A 160 22.09 -16.64 8.26
CA TYR A 160 20.92 -17.11 9.00
C TYR A 160 19.60 -16.67 8.34
#